data_AF-A0A2R6I8H4-F1
#
_entry.id   AF-A0A2R6I8H4-F1
#
_cell.length_a   1.000
_cell.length_b   1.000
_cell.length_c   1.000
_cell.angle_alpha   90.00
_cell.angle_beta   90.00
_cell.angle_gamma   90.00
#
_symmetry.space_group_name_H-M   'P 1'
#
loop_
_entity.id
_entity.type
_entity.pdbx_description
1 polymer ?
#
loop_
_entity_poly.entity_id
_entity_poly.type
_entity_poly.pdbx_seq_one_letter_code
_entity_poly.pdbx_strand_id
1 'polypeptide(L)'
;MADEQQFIEDGLQRTQIDEFFADELGRAGYGGMEVAKTPMGTQIVLKAEKPGMVIGKGGKNIRKITTTLEEEFDLDDPQVDVQEVDEPDLNARIVADRLANALERGWYFRKAGHTTIDRIMEAGAKGAEIVLSGKVTGARSRVEKFNRGYIKHNGEPAEDIVDHGQGTAVMKLGTIGVDVKIIPPDAELPDDFQIYEGIEVEEYVAEDGESVEELLEGEPEEAQPVTDGPPDEGAADDTDVEVDEEVIEEELDENAEEFEDVDVPGEDDVEEELADLDEAVDEELDEETEAEAEALMDEMDDADADEAADDADDEAGDDADTEDADADADDEDGGDQQ
;
A
#
# COMPACT_ATOMS: atom_id res chain seq x y z
N MET A 1 -6.11 -13.28 29.29
CA MET A 1 -4.99 -12.35 29.51
C MET A 1 -3.72 -12.80 28.78
N ALA A 2 -3.14 -13.99 29.03
CA ALA A 2 -1.92 -14.40 28.31
C ALA A 2 -2.16 -14.59 26.80
N ASP A 3 -3.24 -15.29 26.43
CA ASP A 3 -3.55 -15.55 25.01
C ASP A 3 -3.92 -14.25 24.25
N GLU A 4 -4.60 -13.32 24.92
CA GLU A 4 -4.97 -12.01 24.35
C GLU A 4 -3.72 -11.14 24.11
N GLN A 5 -2.77 -11.15 25.04
CA GLN A 5 -1.50 -10.42 24.88
C GLN A 5 -0.67 -11.00 23.74
N GLN A 6 -0.57 -12.33 23.67
CA GLN A 6 0.14 -13.00 22.59
C GLN A 6 -0.49 -12.69 21.22
N PHE A 7 -1.83 -12.70 21.13
CA PHE A 7 -2.52 -12.34 19.89
C PHE A 7 -2.23 -10.90 19.44
N ILE A 8 -2.19 -9.96 20.40
CA ILE A 8 -1.88 -8.54 20.11
C ILE A 8 -0.42 -8.40 19.68
N GLU A 9 0.51 -9.07 20.35
CA GLU A 9 1.94 -9.05 20.00
C GLU A 9 2.20 -9.66 18.62
N ASP A 10 1.57 -10.79 18.31
CA ASP A 10 1.62 -11.42 16.98
C ASP A 10 1.04 -10.50 15.90
N GLY A 11 -0.05 -9.80 16.20
CA GLY A 11 -0.65 -8.82 15.30
C GLY A 11 0.25 -7.61 15.04
N LEU A 12 0.86 -7.07 16.10
CA LEU A 12 1.81 -5.96 16.01
C LEU A 12 3.01 -6.34 15.15
N GLN A 13 3.62 -7.50 15.43
CA GLN A 13 4.75 -8.02 14.67
C GLN A 13 4.39 -8.18 13.19
N ARG A 14 3.21 -8.73 12.88
CA ARG A 14 2.74 -8.88 11.49
C ARG A 14 2.61 -7.53 10.79
N THR A 15 2.02 -6.52 11.43
CA THR A 15 1.85 -5.20 10.83
C THR A 15 3.19 -4.52 10.58
N GLN A 16 4.12 -4.58 11.53
CA GLN A 16 5.45 -3.98 11.34
C GLN A 16 6.21 -4.62 10.18
N ILE A 17 6.10 -5.95 10.02
CA ILE A 17 6.69 -6.65 8.88
C ILE A 17 6.00 -6.24 7.57
N ASP A 18 4.67 -6.07 7.55
CA ASP A 18 3.93 -5.61 6.35
C ASP A 18 4.40 -4.21 5.91
N GLU A 19 4.58 -3.29 6.86
CA GLU A 19 5.09 -1.93 6.62
C GLU A 19 6.53 -1.97 6.07
N PHE A 20 7.41 -2.75 6.71
CA PHE A 20 8.79 -2.92 6.24
C PHE A 20 8.86 -3.44 4.79
N PHE A 21 8.00 -4.40 4.44
CA PHE A 21 7.95 -4.91 3.07
C PHE A 21 7.39 -3.89 2.08
N ALA A 22 6.39 -3.11 2.46
CA ALA A 22 5.85 -2.06 1.60
C ALA A 22 6.92 -1.03 1.22
N ASP A 23 7.75 -0.62 2.20
CA ASP A 23 8.83 0.35 1.97
C ASP A 23 9.98 -0.23 1.14
N GLU A 24 10.53 -1.40 1.52
CA GLU A 24 11.70 -1.98 0.85
C GLU A 24 11.35 -2.53 -0.56
N LEU A 25 10.13 -3.05 -0.75
CA LEU A 25 9.69 -3.69 -1.99
C LEU A 25 8.83 -2.80 -2.90
N GLY A 26 8.72 -1.50 -2.65
CA GLY A 26 7.95 -0.57 -3.50
C GLY A 26 8.35 -0.60 -4.98
N ARG A 27 9.61 -0.92 -5.29
CA ARG A 27 10.07 -1.10 -6.69
C ARG A 27 9.58 -2.40 -7.33
N ALA A 28 9.44 -3.46 -6.54
CA ALA A 28 9.04 -4.80 -6.99
C ALA A 28 7.52 -4.94 -7.20
N GLY A 29 6.74 -4.03 -6.63
CA GLY A 29 5.28 -4.06 -6.65
C GLY A 29 4.77 -5.06 -5.63
N TYR A 30 4.66 -4.61 -4.38
CA TYR A 30 4.23 -5.43 -3.25
C TYR A 30 2.71 -5.58 -3.21
N GLY A 31 2.20 -6.81 -3.23
CA GLY A 31 0.76 -7.11 -3.23
C GLY A 31 0.21 -7.55 -1.88
N GLY A 32 1.08 -7.77 -0.89
CA GLY A 32 0.72 -8.25 0.43
C GLY A 32 1.54 -9.47 0.86
N MET A 33 1.33 -9.85 2.12
CA MET A 33 2.06 -10.94 2.77
C MET A 33 1.11 -11.83 3.56
N GLU A 34 1.42 -13.12 3.55
CA GLU A 34 0.84 -14.11 4.44
C GLU A 34 1.92 -14.68 5.36
N VAL A 35 1.67 -14.63 6.67
CA VAL A 35 2.60 -15.14 7.69
C VAL A 35 1.99 -16.39 8.31
N ALA A 36 2.73 -17.48 8.28
CA ALA A 36 2.39 -18.74 8.92
C ALA A 36 3.47 -19.13 9.93
N LYS A 37 3.13 -19.06 11.23
CA LYS A 37 4.03 -19.50 12.30
C LYS A 37 3.99 -21.02 12.41
N THR A 38 5.14 -21.68 12.22
CA THR A 38 5.27 -23.12 12.41
C THR A 38 6.21 -23.41 13.59
N PRO A 39 6.15 -24.60 14.22
CA PRO A 39 7.08 -24.95 15.29
C PRO A 39 8.56 -25.02 14.87
N MET A 40 8.84 -25.05 13.56
CA MET A 40 10.20 -25.10 13.02
C MET A 40 10.74 -23.72 12.61
N GLY A 41 9.87 -22.72 12.49
CA GLY A 41 10.21 -21.37 12.06
C GLY A 41 9.00 -20.62 11.50
N THR A 42 9.20 -19.35 11.16
CA THR A 42 8.14 -18.51 10.57
C THR A 42 8.21 -18.53 9.05
N GLN A 43 7.16 -19.04 8.40
CA GLN A 43 7.06 -19.02 6.94
C GLN A 43 6.34 -17.74 6.49
N ILE A 44 6.99 -16.97 5.63
CA ILE A 44 6.47 -15.72 5.08
C ILE A 44 6.30 -15.89 3.59
N VAL A 45 5.06 -15.81 3.11
CA VAL A 45 4.73 -15.85 1.69
C VAL A 45 4.46 -14.43 1.21
N LEU A 46 5.34 -13.92 0.36
CA LEU A 46 5.25 -12.60 -0.25
C LEU A 46 4.60 -12.70 -1.62
N LYS A 47 3.58 -11.86 -1.86
CA LYS A 47 2.95 -11.70 -3.17
C LYS A 47 3.52 -10.46 -3.86
N ALA A 48 4.11 -10.63 -5.04
CA ALA A 48 4.72 -9.53 -5.79
C ALA A 48 4.44 -9.59 -7.30
N GLU A 49 4.39 -8.43 -7.96
CA GLU A 49 4.31 -8.34 -9.43
C GLU A 49 5.58 -8.90 -10.08
N LYS A 50 6.76 -8.60 -9.50
CA LYS A 50 8.05 -8.99 -10.09
C LYS A 50 8.92 -9.74 -9.08
N PRO A 51 8.74 -11.07 -8.93
CA PRO A 51 9.51 -11.88 -7.99
C PRO A 51 11.03 -11.75 -8.16
N GLY A 52 11.50 -11.61 -9.41
CA GLY A 52 12.92 -11.46 -9.70
C GLY A 52 13.57 -10.23 -9.05
N MET A 53 12.82 -9.14 -8.85
CA MET A 53 13.33 -7.95 -8.19
C MET A 53 13.36 -8.11 -6.67
N VAL A 54 12.43 -8.87 -6.08
CA VAL A 54 12.42 -9.23 -4.65
C VAL A 54 13.64 -10.10 -4.31
N ILE A 55 13.95 -11.08 -5.15
CA ILE A 55 15.11 -11.98 -4.95
C ILE A 55 16.43 -11.21 -5.13
N GLY A 56 16.48 -10.33 -6.14
CA GLY A 56 17.65 -9.54 -6.51
C GLY A 56 18.74 -10.37 -7.20
N LYS A 57 19.83 -9.70 -7.61
CA LYS A 57 20.96 -10.33 -8.32
C LYS A 57 21.62 -11.39 -7.42
N GLY A 58 21.57 -12.66 -7.83
CA GLY A 58 22.18 -13.78 -7.09
C GLY A 58 21.58 -13.98 -5.68
N GLY A 59 20.32 -13.61 -5.47
CA GLY A 59 19.66 -13.75 -4.16
C GLY A 59 20.25 -12.84 -3.08
N LYS A 60 20.90 -11.73 -3.44
CA LYS A 60 21.46 -10.78 -2.45
C LYS A 60 20.35 -10.10 -1.66
N ASN A 61 19.25 -9.70 -2.33
CA ASN A 61 18.20 -8.92 -1.71
C ASN A 61 17.37 -9.76 -0.73
N ILE A 62 16.97 -10.97 -1.14
CA ILE A 62 16.25 -11.90 -0.25
C ILE A 62 17.07 -12.28 0.99
N ARG A 63 18.40 -12.44 0.85
CA ARG A 63 19.28 -12.69 2.00
C ARG A 63 19.36 -11.50 2.94
N LYS A 64 19.48 -10.28 2.41
CA LYS A 64 19.43 -9.04 3.21
C LYS A 64 18.13 -8.98 4.01
N ILE A 65 16.99 -9.16 3.33
CA ILE A 65 15.66 -9.18 3.95
C ILE A 65 15.58 -10.24 5.06
N THR A 66 16.05 -11.46 4.79
CA THR A 66 16.01 -12.55 5.78
C THR A 66 16.83 -12.19 7.03
N THR A 67 18.03 -11.62 6.85
CA THR A 67 18.86 -11.16 7.98
C THR A 67 18.20 -10.01 8.74
N THR A 68 17.60 -9.04 8.05
CA THR A 68 16.86 -7.95 8.72
C THR A 68 15.66 -8.47 9.51
N LEU A 69 14.96 -9.49 8.99
CA LEU A 69 13.85 -10.16 9.69
C LEU A 69 14.30 -10.89 10.96
N GLU A 70 15.49 -11.50 10.95
CA GLU A 70 16.08 -12.13 12.13
C GLU A 70 16.55 -11.10 13.16
N GLU A 71 17.18 -10.01 12.72
CA GLU A 71 17.83 -9.02 13.59
C GLU A 71 16.88 -7.97 14.17
N GLU A 72 15.92 -7.46 13.38
CA GLU A 72 15.03 -6.37 13.81
C GLU A 72 13.70 -6.86 14.40
N PHE A 73 13.20 -7.99 13.90
CA PHE A 73 11.88 -8.51 14.29
C PHE A 73 11.95 -9.77 15.16
N ASP A 74 13.17 -10.20 15.54
CA ASP A 74 13.45 -11.37 16.38
C ASP A 74 12.66 -12.63 15.95
N LEU A 75 12.60 -12.87 14.63
CA LEU A 75 11.89 -14.03 14.09
C LEU A 75 12.74 -15.31 14.22
N ASP A 76 12.13 -16.37 14.75
CA ASP A 76 12.74 -17.70 14.75
C ASP A 76 12.79 -18.27 13.33
N ASP A 77 14.00 -18.33 12.75
CA ASP A 77 14.34 -18.96 11.45
C ASP A 77 13.32 -18.61 10.34
N PRO A 78 13.30 -17.34 9.88
CA PRO A 78 12.34 -16.87 8.89
C PRO A 78 12.61 -17.48 7.51
N GLN A 79 11.61 -18.14 6.95
CA GLN A 79 11.64 -18.72 5.62
C GLN A 79 10.78 -17.85 4.68
N VAL A 80 11.42 -17.12 3.78
CA VAL A 80 10.73 -16.19 2.87
C VAL A 80 10.53 -16.81 1.48
N ASP A 81 9.28 -17.07 1.14
CA ASP A 81 8.85 -17.57 -0.16
C ASP A 81 8.19 -16.45 -0.98
N VAL A 82 8.57 -16.30 -2.24
CA VAL A 82 8.01 -15.26 -3.13
C VAL A 82 7.11 -15.91 -4.16
N GLN A 83 5.85 -15.50 -4.19
CA GLN A 83 4.84 -15.89 -5.15
C GLN A 83 4.50 -14.73 -6.10
N GLU A 84 4.29 -15.06 -7.36
CA GLU A 84 3.82 -14.10 -8.37
C GLU A 84 2.32 -13.89 -8.22
N VAL A 85 1.86 -12.65 -8.39
CA VAL A 85 0.42 -12.33 -8.47
C VAL A 85 -0.06 -12.60 -9.89
N ASP A 86 -1.09 -13.42 -10.05
CA ASP A 86 -1.65 -13.79 -11.36
C ASP A 86 -2.07 -12.56 -12.17
N GLU A 87 -2.91 -11.70 -11.59
CA GLU A 87 -3.36 -10.43 -12.19
C GLU A 87 -2.98 -9.22 -11.31
N PRO A 88 -1.82 -8.57 -11.54
CA PRO A 88 -1.36 -7.45 -10.71
C PRO A 88 -2.20 -6.19 -10.88
N ASP A 89 -3.01 -6.09 -11.93
CA ASP A 89 -3.93 -4.97 -12.18
C ASP A 89 -5.21 -5.03 -11.35
N LEU A 90 -5.51 -6.17 -10.72
CA LEU A 90 -6.66 -6.33 -9.82
C LEU A 90 -6.31 -6.08 -8.34
N ASN A 91 -5.01 -6.01 -8.00
CA ASN A 91 -4.54 -5.74 -6.65
C ASN A 91 -4.35 -4.23 -6.44
N ALA A 92 -5.10 -3.64 -5.52
CA ALA A 92 -5.15 -2.19 -5.33
C ALA A 92 -3.82 -1.60 -4.83
N ARG A 93 -3.06 -2.32 -3.98
CA ARG A 93 -1.77 -1.87 -3.45
C ARG A 93 -0.72 -1.74 -4.56
N ILE A 94 -0.56 -2.78 -5.37
CA ILE A 94 0.38 -2.78 -6.51
C ILE A 94 0.05 -1.65 -7.49
N VAL A 95 -1.25 -1.45 -7.76
CA VAL A 95 -1.70 -0.40 -8.67
C VAL A 95 -1.42 1.00 -8.09
N ALA A 96 -1.64 1.21 -6.79
CA ALA A 96 -1.34 2.47 -6.11
C ALA A 96 0.15 2.81 -6.18
N ASP A 97 1.03 1.86 -5.84
CA ASP A 97 2.49 2.03 -5.92
C ASP A 97 2.93 2.30 -7.35
N ARG A 98 2.37 1.58 -8.33
CA ARG A 98 2.71 1.77 -9.73
C ARG A 98 2.31 3.16 -10.22
N LEU A 99 1.16 3.66 -9.80
CA LEU A 99 0.70 5.00 -10.13
C LEU A 99 1.55 6.07 -9.43
N ALA A 100 1.93 5.86 -8.16
CA ALA A 100 2.86 6.74 -7.45
C ALA A 100 4.20 6.84 -8.18
N ASN A 101 4.82 5.70 -8.49
CA ASN A 101 6.05 5.61 -9.28
C ASN A 101 5.92 6.30 -10.67
N ALA A 102 4.75 6.24 -11.30
CA ALA A 102 4.52 6.91 -12.59
C ALA A 102 4.48 8.44 -12.44
N LEU A 103 3.86 8.94 -11.38
CA LEU A 103 3.85 10.36 -11.05
C LEU A 103 5.26 10.85 -10.75
N GLU A 104 6.04 10.14 -9.94
CA GLU A 104 7.44 10.49 -9.63
C GLU A 104 8.32 10.58 -10.87
N ARG A 105 8.07 9.73 -11.88
CA ARG A 105 8.74 9.80 -13.19
C ARG A 105 8.30 10.98 -14.06
N GLY A 106 7.41 11.85 -13.56
CA GLY A 106 6.95 13.05 -14.25
C GLY A 106 5.81 12.82 -15.24
N TRP A 107 5.06 11.73 -15.13
CA TRP A 107 3.88 11.55 -15.97
C TRP A 107 2.77 12.54 -15.58
N TYR A 108 2.10 13.13 -16.57
CA TYR A 108 0.97 14.01 -16.30
C TYR A 108 -0.18 13.24 -15.63
N PHE A 109 -0.61 13.71 -14.46
CA PHE A 109 -1.54 13.00 -13.56
C PHE A 109 -2.84 12.55 -14.24
N ARG A 110 -3.43 13.32 -15.16
CA ARG A 110 -4.65 12.89 -15.88
C ARG A 110 -4.39 11.72 -16.81
N LYS A 111 -3.25 11.75 -17.49
CA LYS A 111 -2.86 10.69 -18.41
C LYS A 111 -2.55 9.42 -17.62
N ALA A 112 -1.83 9.56 -16.51
CA ALA A 112 -1.54 8.44 -15.61
C ALA A 112 -2.84 7.84 -15.05
N GLY A 113 -3.72 8.65 -14.45
CA GLY A 113 -5.00 8.21 -13.89
C GLY A 113 -5.91 7.50 -14.90
N HIS A 114 -6.14 8.09 -16.08
CA HIS A 114 -6.96 7.46 -17.12
C HIS A 114 -6.33 6.16 -17.65
N THR A 115 -5.01 6.14 -17.89
CA THR A 115 -4.33 4.93 -18.36
C THR A 115 -4.43 3.80 -17.33
N THR A 116 -4.28 4.13 -16.04
CA THR A 116 -4.36 3.14 -14.96
C THR A 116 -5.78 2.60 -14.82
N ILE A 117 -6.80 3.45 -14.80
CA ILE A 117 -8.20 3.00 -14.74
C ILE A 117 -8.58 2.13 -15.94
N ASP A 118 -8.14 2.50 -17.14
CA ASP A 118 -8.44 1.74 -18.33
C ASP A 118 -7.83 0.33 -18.25
N ARG A 119 -6.61 0.19 -17.72
CA ARG A 119 -5.99 -1.12 -17.47
C ARG A 119 -6.74 -1.95 -16.43
N ILE A 120 -7.18 -1.36 -15.32
CA ILE A 120 -7.94 -2.08 -14.29
C ILE A 120 -9.26 -2.61 -14.86
N MET A 121 -9.94 -1.81 -15.68
CA MET A 121 -11.17 -2.23 -16.35
C MET A 121 -10.91 -3.28 -17.44
N GLU A 122 -9.79 -3.20 -18.15
CA GLU A 122 -9.35 -4.22 -19.14
C GLU A 122 -9.02 -5.57 -18.47
N ALA A 123 -8.49 -5.54 -17.24
CA ALA A 123 -8.25 -6.73 -16.42
C ALA A 123 -9.55 -7.39 -15.90
N GLY A 124 -10.71 -6.76 -16.12
CA GLY A 124 -12.02 -7.33 -15.82
C GLY A 124 -12.66 -6.86 -14.51
N ALA A 125 -12.11 -5.86 -13.83
CA ALA A 125 -12.73 -5.32 -12.62
C ALA A 125 -14.17 -4.82 -12.87
N LYS A 126 -15.07 -5.02 -11.89
CA LYS A 126 -16.46 -4.49 -11.98
C LYS A 126 -16.48 -2.96 -11.88
N GLY A 127 -15.52 -2.39 -11.17
CA GLY A 127 -15.28 -0.96 -11.12
C GLY A 127 -14.02 -0.59 -10.37
N ALA A 128 -13.56 0.64 -10.60
CA ALA A 128 -12.36 1.19 -10.02
C ALA A 128 -12.48 2.71 -9.80
N GLU A 129 -12.02 3.18 -8.64
CA GLU A 129 -11.89 4.60 -8.30
C GLU A 129 -10.45 4.88 -7.91
N ILE A 130 -9.90 5.96 -8.48
CA ILE A 130 -8.59 6.48 -8.13
C ILE A 130 -8.79 7.92 -7.66
N VAL A 131 -8.29 8.23 -6.47
CA VAL A 131 -8.29 9.58 -5.91
C VAL A 131 -6.85 10.05 -5.76
N LEU A 132 -6.51 11.14 -6.43
CA LEU A 132 -5.23 11.82 -6.26
C LEU A 132 -5.44 13.05 -5.39
N SER A 133 -4.75 13.12 -4.25
CA SER A 133 -4.84 14.24 -3.31
C SER A 133 -3.46 14.87 -3.10
N GLY A 134 -3.37 16.20 -3.20
CA GLY A 134 -2.12 16.93 -2.94
C GLY A 134 -1.83 18.04 -3.94
N LYS A 135 -0.56 18.43 -4.07
CA LYS A 135 -0.10 19.51 -4.95
C LYS A 135 0.10 19.03 -6.40
N VAL A 136 -1.02 18.71 -7.07
CA VAL A 136 -0.99 18.02 -8.37
C VAL A 136 -0.51 18.92 -9.54
N THR A 137 -0.83 20.21 -9.53
CA THR A 137 -0.50 21.13 -10.65
C THR A 137 0.19 22.42 -10.20
N GLY A 138 0.06 22.82 -8.94
CA GLY A 138 0.64 24.05 -8.42
C GLY A 138 0.68 24.03 -6.90
N ALA A 139 1.00 25.18 -6.29
CA ALA A 139 1.21 25.30 -4.85
C ALA A 139 -0.03 24.95 -4.00
N ARG A 140 -1.24 25.17 -4.54
CA ARG A 140 -2.49 24.85 -3.85
C ARG A 140 -2.87 23.38 -4.06
N SER A 141 -3.19 22.70 -2.96
CA SER A 141 -3.68 21.33 -2.99
C SER A 141 -5.02 21.21 -3.72
N ARG A 142 -5.18 20.10 -4.44
CA ARG A 142 -6.40 19.71 -5.15
C ARG A 142 -6.62 18.22 -4.98
N VAL A 143 -7.88 17.82 -5.11
CA VAL A 143 -8.28 16.40 -5.15
C VAL A 143 -8.90 16.14 -6.51
N GLU A 144 -8.33 15.20 -7.26
CA GLU A 144 -8.87 14.76 -8.54
C GLU A 144 -9.30 13.30 -8.43
N LYS A 145 -10.55 13.04 -8.79
CA LYS A 145 -11.15 11.70 -8.75
C LYS A 145 -11.34 11.21 -10.17
N PHE A 146 -10.89 9.98 -10.41
CA PHE A 146 -11.16 9.25 -11.64
C PHE A 146 -11.96 8.01 -11.25
N ASN A 147 -13.13 7.82 -11.86
CA ASN A 147 -14.01 6.70 -11.55
C ASN A 147 -14.49 6.01 -12.82
N ARG A 148 -14.62 4.69 -12.79
CA ARG A 148 -15.16 3.90 -13.89
C ARG A 148 -15.81 2.62 -13.35
N GLY A 149 -16.88 2.18 -14.00
CA GLY A 149 -17.63 0.99 -13.58
C GLY A 149 -18.47 1.22 -12.32
N TYR A 150 -18.57 0.19 -11.49
CA TYR A 150 -19.41 0.16 -10.30
C TYR A 150 -18.61 0.09 -9.00
N ILE A 151 -18.94 0.93 -8.01
CA ILE A 151 -18.22 1.00 -6.73
C ILE A 151 -19.20 1.18 -5.59
N LYS A 152 -18.98 0.43 -4.51
CA LYS A 152 -19.69 0.56 -3.24
C LYS A 152 -18.87 1.41 -2.28
N HIS A 153 -19.54 2.34 -1.60
CA HIS A 153 -18.91 3.22 -0.61
C HIS A 153 -19.38 2.96 0.83
N ASN A 154 -20.47 2.21 1.03
CA ASN A 154 -21.12 2.07 2.33
C ASN A 154 -21.42 0.60 2.65
N GLY A 155 -21.44 0.28 3.95
CA GLY A 155 -21.83 -1.03 4.50
C GLY A 155 -20.70 -2.06 4.50
N GLU A 156 -20.98 -3.23 5.06
CA GLU A 156 -20.08 -4.40 5.09
C GLU A 156 -19.51 -4.78 3.69
N PRO A 157 -20.29 -4.72 2.59
CA PRO A 157 -19.75 -4.96 1.25
C PRO A 157 -18.63 -3.99 0.84
N ALA A 158 -18.56 -2.78 1.42
CA ALA A 158 -17.49 -1.84 1.12
C ALA A 158 -16.17 -2.20 1.82
N GLU A 159 -16.22 -2.96 2.91
CA GLU A 159 -15.04 -3.39 3.66
C GLU A 159 -14.54 -4.76 3.19
N ASP A 160 -15.46 -5.68 2.88
CA ASP A 160 -15.10 -7.06 2.52
C ASP A 160 -14.80 -7.28 1.03
N ILE A 161 -15.47 -6.53 0.15
CA ILE A 161 -15.42 -6.78 -1.30
C ILE A 161 -14.47 -5.81 -2.00
N VAL A 162 -14.42 -4.56 -1.54
CA VAL A 162 -13.62 -3.51 -2.18
C VAL A 162 -12.17 -3.64 -1.72
N ASP A 163 -11.28 -3.96 -2.63
CA ASP A 163 -9.84 -3.90 -2.37
C ASP A 163 -9.39 -2.44 -2.36
N HIS A 164 -8.63 -2.08 -1.33
CA HIS A 164 -8.17 -0.71 -1.08
C HIS A 164 -6.65 -0.67 -0.96
N GLY A 165 -6.03 0.21 -1.74
CA GLY A 165 -4.60 0.47 -1.73
C GLY A 165 -4.32 1.95 -1.64
N GLN A 166 -3.29 2.31 -0.88
CA GLN A 166 -2.79 3.68 -0.78
C GLN A 166 -1.32 3.69 -1.18
N GLY A 167 -0.92 4.73 -1.90
CA GLY A 167 0.45 4.95 -2.32
C GLY A 167 0.83 6.42 -2.15
N THR A 168 2.10 6.66 -1.88
CA THR A 168 2.64 8.00 -1.65
C THR A 168 3.63 8.32 -2.75
N ALA A 169 3.40 9.40 -3.50
CA ALA A 169 4.31 9.87 -4.53
C ALA A 169 5.07 11.11 -4.05
N VAL A 170 6.39 11.03 -3.96
CA VAL A 170 7.23 12.14 -3.51
C VAL A 170 7.68 12.96 -4.73
N MET A 171 7.23 14.21 -4.81
CA MET A 171 7.61 15.14 -5.87
C MET A 171 8.34 16.35 -5.31
N LYS A 172 9.00 17.13 -6.19
CA LYS A 172 9.74 18.33 -5.80
C LYS A 172 8.90 19.37 -5.04
N LEU A 173 7.61 19.52 -5.37
CA LEU A 173 6.73 20.49 -4.71
C LEU A 173 6.11 19.97 -3.40
N GLY A 174 6.35 18.70 -3.07
CA GLY A 174 5.78 17.97 -1.94
C GLY A 174 5.17 16.64 -2.37
N THR A 175 4.35 16.09 -1.47
CA THR A 175 3.81 14.73 -1.61
C THR A 175 2.40 14.71 -2.20
N ILE A 176 2.12 13.71 -3.04
CA ILE A 176 0.78 13.41 -3.56
C ILE A 176 0.35 12.04 -3.03
N GLY A 177 -0.81 12.00 -2.38
CA GLY A 177 -1.48 10.75 -1.99
C GLY A 177 -2.25 10.16 -3.15
N VAL A 178 -2.12 8.85 -3.32
CA VAL A 178 -2.79 8.04 -4.33
C VAL A 178 -3.65 7.01 -3.62
N ASP A 179 -4.97 7.18 -3.63
CA ASP A 179 -5.90 6.19 -3.12
C ASP A 179 -6.52 5.43 -4.30
N VAL A 180 -6.52 4.09 -4.24
CA VAL A 180 -7.08 3.22 -5.26
C VAL A 180 -8.07 2.27 -4.62
N LYS A 181 -9.27 2.17 -5.20
CA LYS A 181 -10.32 1.24 -4.82
C LYS A 181 -10.72 0.40 -6.03
N ILE A 182 -10.73 -0.92 -5.88
CA ILE A 182 -11.03 -1.86 -6.96
C ILE A 182 -12.08 -2.86 -6.47
N ILE A 183 -13.09 -3.12 -7.29
CA ILE A 183 -14.00 -4.25 -7.09
C ILE A 183 -13.59 -5.39 -8.02
N PRO A 184 -13.20 -6.56 -7.49
CA PRO A 184 -12.75 -7.68 -8.30
C PRO A 184 -13.90 -8.25 -9.17
N PRO A 185 -13.57 -8.95 -10.27
CA PRO A 185 -14.55 -9.50 -11.22
C PRO A 185 -15.53 -10.49 -10.58
N ASP A 186 -15.09 -11.26 -9.58
CA ASP A 186 -15.85 -12.36 -8.99
C ASP A 186 -16.69 -11.96 -7.78
N ALA A 187 -16.69 -10.66 -7.44
CA ALA A 187 -17.39 -10.12 -6.28
C ALA A 187 -18.93 -10.27 -6.36
N GLU A 188 -19.53 -11.13 -5.55
CA GLU A 188 -20.99 -11.21 -5.43
C GLU A 188 -21.52 -10.07 -4.56
N LEU A 189 -22.31 -9.18 -5.14
CA LEU A 189 -22.94 -8.09 -4.40
C LEU A 189 -24.28 -8.56 -3.83
N PRO A 190 -24.69 -8.10 -2.65
CA PRO A 190 -25.99 -8.48 -2.06
C PRO A 190 -27.19 -8.04 -2.91
N ASP A 191 -26.99 -7.06 -3.79
CA ASP A 191 -28.01 -6.59 -4.73
C ASP A 191 -28.09 -7.43 -6.02
N ASP A 192 -27.13 -8.33 -6.26
CA ASP A 192 -27.04 -9.15 -7.47
C ASP A 192 -27.72 -10.51 -7.22
N PHE A 193 -29.02 -10.58 -7.52
CA PHE A 193 -29.80 -11.81 -7.40
C PHE A 193 -30.19 -12.36 -8.77
N GLN A 194 -30.01 -13.67 -8.94
CA GLN A 194 -30.38 -14.37 -10.17
C GLN A 194 -31.78 -14.96 -10.04
N ILE A 195 -32.71 -14.49 -10.88
CA ILE A 195 -34.03 -15.10 -11.00
C ILE A 195 -33.94 -16.26 -11.99
N TYR A 196 -34.07 -17.49 -11.49
CA TYR A 196 -34.14 -18.67 -12.34
C TYR A 196 -35.57 -18.83 -12.89
N GLU A 197 -35.74 -18.60 -14.19
CA GLU A 197 -37.03 -18.83 -14.86
C GLU A 197 -37.21 -20.33 -15.16
N GLY A 198 -38.28 -20.94 -14.62
CA GLY A 198 -38.65 -22.32 -14.92
C GLY A 198 -38.48 -23.34 -13.78
N ILE A 199 -38.16 -22.88 -12.56
CA ILE A 199 -38.25 -23.70 -11.36
C ILE A 199 -39.71 -23.64 -10.87
N GLU A 200 -40.38 -24.78 -10.79
CA GLU A 200 -41.67 -24.90 -10.13
C GLU A 200 -41.44 -24.63 -8.63
N VAL A 201 -42.03 -23.54 -8.11
CA VAL A 201 -41.82 -23.06 -6.73
C VAL A 201 -42.14 -24.13 -5.67
N GLU A 202 -42.92 -25.13 -6.06
CA GLU A 202 -43.31 -26.29 -5.24
C GLU A 202 -42.14 -27.23 -4.87
N GLU A 203 -41.00 -27.19 -5.57
CA GLU A 203 -39.84 -28.06 -5.27
C GLU A 203 -38.90 -27.49 -4.19
N TYR A 204 -38.96 -26.18 -3.92
CA TYR A 204 -38.08 -25.48 -2.97
C TYR A 204 -38.76 -24.98 -1.69
N VAL A 205 -40.10 -25.01 -1.62
CA VAL A 205 -40.78 -24.91 -0.33
C VAL A 205 -40.60 -26.25 0.36
N ALA A 206 -39.59 -26.35 1.23
CA ALA A 206 -39.52 -27.44 2.18
C ALA A 206 -40.91 -27.55 2.84
N GLU A 207 -41.44 -28.77 2.88
CA GLU A 207 -42.61 -29.13 3.69
C GLU A 207 -42.27 -29.00 5.19
N ASP A 208 -41.78 -27.84 5.63
CA ASP A 208 -41.86 -27.44 7.02
C ASP A 208 -43.34 -27.12 7.28
N GLY A 209 -44.04 -28.20 7.57
CA GLY A 209 -45.43 -28.22 7.94
C GLY A 209 -45.63 -27.38 9.19
N GLU A 210 -46.24 -26.22 8.99
CA GLU A 210 -47.36 -25.73 9.77
C GLU A 210 -48.13 -24.82 8.82
N SER A 211 -49.14 -25.40 8.18
CA SER A 211 -50.07 -24.64 7.37
C SER A 211 -50.63 -23.50 8.22
N VAL A 212 -50.64 -22.30 7.66
CA VAL A 212 -51.23 -21.08 8.26
C VAL A 212 -52.69 -21.31 8.69
N GLU A 213 -53.35 -22.35 8.18
CA GLU A 213 -54.68 -22.83 8.59
C GLU A 213 -54.73 -23.48 9.99
N GLU A 214 -53.67 -24.14 10.48
CA GLU A 214 -53.67 -24.80 11.81
C GLU A 214 -53.58 -23.78 12.96
N LEU A 215 -52.93 -22.63 12.73
CA LEU A 215 -52.90 -21.51 13.68
C LEU A 215 -54.24 -20.74 13.77
N LEU A 216 -55.14 -20.93 12.80
CA LEU A 216 -56.46 -20.29 12.75
C LEU A 216 -57.60 -21.21 13.24
N GLU A 217 -57.36 -22.53 13.37
CA GLU A 217 -58.34 -23.52 13.82
C GLU A 217 -58.32 -23.80 15.33
N GLY A 218 -57.41 -23.17 16.08
CA GLY A 218 -57.41 -23.22 17.55
C GLY A 218 -58.59 -22.47 18.16
N GLU A 219 -59.67 -23.17 18.49
CA GLU A 219 -60.73 -22.65 19.37
C GLU A 219 -60.12 -22.10 20.68
N PRO A 220 -60.52 -20.92 21.17
CA PRO A 220 -60.02 -20.40 22.43
C PRO A 220 -60.60 -21.22 23.59
N GLU A 221 -59.76 -22.00 24.26
CA GLU A 221 -60.15 -22.74 25.47
C GLU A 221 -60.64 -21.76 26.56
N GLU A 222 -61.85 -22.03 27.05
CA GLU A 222 -62.51 -21.30 28.13
C GLU A 222 -61.67 -21.31 29.42
N ALA A 223 -61.15 -20.15 29.79
CA ALA A 223 -60.59 -19.90 31.11
C ALA A 223 -61.67 -19.96 32.20
N GLN A 224 -61.36 -20.53 33.38
CA GLN A 224 -61.61 -20.02 34.77
C GLN A 224 -61.10 -21.06 35.82
N PRO A 225 -60.93 -20.74 37.12
CA PRO A 225 -60.11 -19.67 37.74
C PRO A 225 -59.33 -20.16 39.01
N VAL A 226 -58.25 -19.49 39.46
CA VAL A 226 -57.84 -19.35 40.90
C VAL A 226 -56.67 -18.35 41.00
N THR A 227 -56.92 -17.09 41.37
CA THR A 227 -56.76 -16.46 42.70
C THR A 227 -55.33 -16.45 43.29
N ASP A 228 -54.67 -15.29 43.25
CA ASP A 228 -54.21 -14.56 44.45
C ASP A 228 -53.79 -13.11 44.14
N GLY A 229 -54.64 -12.15 44.58
CA GLY A 229 -54.39 -10.79 45.12
C GLY A 229 -53.59 -9.66 44.40
N PRO A 230 -53.95 -8.36 44.58
CA PRO A 230 -53.67 -7.23 43.67
C PRO A 230 -52.90 -6.04 44.36
N PRO A 231 -52.87 -4.76 43.89
CA PRO A 231 -53.22 -4.15 42.58
C PRO A 231 -52.13 -3.19 42.00
N ASP A 232 -52.24 -2.76 40.74
CA ASP A 232 -52.19 -1.32 40.42
C ASP A 232 -52.86 -1.02 39.06
N GLU A 233 -53.51 0.14 39.00
CA GLU A 233 -54.57 0.52 38.07
C GLU A 233 -54.05 1.20 36.80
N GLY A 234 -54.63 0.86 35.66
CA GLY A 234 -54.48 1.59 34.41
C GLY A 234 -55.69 1.35 33.51
N ALA A 235 -56.73 2.16 33.70
CA ALA A 235 -57.95 2.17 32.91
C ALA A 235 -57.93 3.34 31.91
N ALA A 236 -58.33 3.03 30.65
CA ALA A 236 -59.35 3.70 29.83
C ALA A 236 -59.34 5.25 29.74
N ASP A 237 -59.59 5.96 28.63
CA ASP A 237 -60.12 5.74 27.27
C ASP A 237 -60.00 7.12 26.57
N ASP A 238 -60.07 7.15 25.24
CA ASP A 238 -60.50 8.24 24.35
C ASP A 238 -60.58 9.71 24.83
N THR A 239 -59.98 10.63 24.06
CA THR A 239 -60.73 11.71 23.36
C THR A 239 -59.83 12.60 22.48
N ASP A 240 -60.39 13.00 21.33
CA ASP A 240 -59.95 14.06 20.41
C ASP A 240 -59.54 15.37 21.10
N VAL A 241 -58.43 16.02 20.69
CA VAL A 241 -58.30 17.49 20.59
C VAL A 241 -57.22 17.90 19.56
N GLU A 242 -57.72 18.61 18.54
CA GLU A 242 -57.23 19.80 17.83
C GLU A 242 -55.74 20.25 17.85
N VAL A 243 -55.33 20.72 16.66
CA VAL A 243 -54.08 21.42 16.31
C VAL A 243 -53.99 22.78 17.02
N ASP A 244 -52.81 23.15 17.54
CA ASP A 244 -52.37 24.54 17.59
C ASP A 244 -50.85 24.64 17.45
N GLU A 245 -50.43 25.51 16.53
CA GLU A 245 -49.07 26.00 16.36
C GLU A 245 -48.86 27.17 17.33
N GLU A 246 -47.90 27.08 18.27
CA GLU A 246 -47.40 28.27 18.96
C GLU A 246 -45.91 28.15 19.33
N VAL A 247 -45.12 28.90 18.56
CA VAL A 247 -44.02 29.80 18.97
C VAL A 247 -43.45 29.59 20.38
N ILE A 248 -42.16 29.24 20.48
CA ILE A 248 -41.32 29.62 21.62
C ILE A 248 -39.99 30.17 21.10
N GLU A 249 -39.73 31.40 21.54
CA GLU A 249 -38.61 32.28 21.25
C GLU A 249 -37.31 31.83 21.92
N GLU A 250 -36.24 32.33 21.32
CA GLU A 250 -34.87 32.56 21.79
C GLU A 250 -34.64 32.59 23.32
N GLU A 251 -33.66 31.82 23.78
CA GLU A 251 -32.79 32.19 24.91
C GLU A 251 -31.34 32.07 24.42
N LEU A 252 -30.67 33.22 24.36
CA LEU A 252 -29.26 33.42 24.04
C LEU A 252 -28.43 33.14 25.30
N ASP A 253 -27.53 32.16 25.26
CA ASP A 253 -26.47 32.03 26.26
C ASP A 253 -25.27 32.91 25.87
N GLU A 254 -25.05 33.93 26.70
CA GLU A 254 -23.91 34.84 26.67
C GLU A 254 -22.65 34.12 27.19
N ASN A 255 -21.82 33.61 26.28
CA ASN A 255 -20.40 33.34 26.55
C ASN A 255 -19.57 33.78 25.34
N ALA A 256 -19.48 35.10 25.18
CA ALA A 256 -18.45 35.73 24.37
C ALA A 256 -17.19 35.87 25.24
N GLU A 257 -16.36 34.84 25.27
CA GLU A 257 -14.94 35.03 25.60
C GLU A 257 -14.24 35.63 24.38
N GLU A 258 -13.59 36.76 24.64
CA GLU A 258 -12.79 37.60 23.78
C GLU A 258 -11.64 36.78 23.18
N PHE A 259 -11.74 36.40 21.90
CA PHE A 259 -10.58 35.93 21.14
C PHE A 259 -9.78 37.16 20.72
N GLU A 260 -8.61 37.33 21.34
CA GLU A 260 -7.56 38.22 20.85
C GLU A 260 -7.23 37.88 19.38
N ASP A 261 -7.14 38.92 18.54
CA ASP A 261 -6.71 38.83 17.16
C ASP A 261 -5.39 38.04 17.06
N VAL A 262 -5.43 36.88 16.40
CA VAL A 262 -4.22 36.17 15.98
C VAL A 262 -3.60 36.98 14.85
N ASP A 263 -2.47 37.63 15.12
CA ASP A 263 -1.63 38.30 14.12
C ASP A 263 -1.27 37.29 13.02
N VAL A 264 -1.88 37.46 11.84
CA VAL A 264 -1.49 36.77 10.62
C VAL A 264 -0.24 37.51 10.10
N PRO A 265 0.93 36.85 9.99
CA PRO A 265 2.14 37.50 9.48
C PRO A 265 1.86 38.07 8.08
N GLY A 266 2.40 39.26 7.82
CA GLY A 266 2.18 39.96 6.56
C GLY A 266 2.80 39.21 5.39
N GLU A 267 2.30 39.45 4.17
CA GLU A 267 2.87 38.84 2.95
C GLU A 267 4.37 39.14 2.80
N ASP A 268 4.85 40.26 3.35
CA ASP A 268 6.27 40.64 3.36
C ASP A 268 7.11 39.78 4.34
N ASP A 269 6.58 39.36 5.49
CA ASP A 269 7.30 38.52 6.48
C ASP A 269 7.50 37.08 5.95
N VAL A 270 6.53 36.58 5.17
CA VAL A 270 6.59 35.24 4.57
C VAL A 270 7.56 35.19 3.39
N GLU A 271 7.70 36.28 2.63
CA GLU A 271 8.69 36.36 1.56
C GLU A 271 10.13 36.40 2.10
N GLU A 272 10.36 37.04 3.25
CA GLU A 272 11.68 37.08 3.89
C GLU A 272 12.05 35.71 4.48
N GLU A 273 11.13 35.02 5.18
CA GLU A 273 11.38 33.66 5.69
C GLU A 273 11.63 32.63 4.57
N LEU A 274 10.97 32.77 3.41
CA LEU A 274 11.20 31.87 2.27
C LEU A 274 12.55 32.13 1.59
N ALA A 275 13.01 33.39 1.54
CA ALA A 275 14.31 33.73 0.99
C ALA A 275 15.46 33.21 1.87
N ASP A 276 15.32 33.33 3.19
CA ASP A 276 16.29 32.81 4.16
C ASP A 276 16.37 31.27 4.09
N LEU A 277 15.24 30.59 3.84
CA LEU A 277 15.21 29.14 3.69
C LEU A 277 15.85 28.66 2.38
N ASP A 278 15.61 29.36 1.27
CA ASP A 278 16.24 29.05 -0.02
C ASP A 278 17.77 29.26 0.05
N GLU A 279 18.25 30.32 0.73
CA GLU A 279 19.68 30.57 0.92
C GLU A 279 20.34 29.48 1.78
N ALA A 280 19.68 29.02 2.84
CA ALA A 280 20.17 27.93 3.68
C ALA A 280 20.24 26.58 2.94
N VAL A 281 19.27 26.30 2.06
CA VAL A 281 19.26 25.06 1.26
C VAL A 281 20.34 25.09 0.19
N ASP A 282 20.58 26.24 -0.46
CA ASP A 282 21.66 26.38 -1.43
C ASP A 282 23.04 26.24 -0.75
N GLU A 283 23.21 26.76 0.47
CA GLU A 283 24.46 26.60 1.25
C GLU A 283 24.71 25.13 1.66
N GLU A 284 23.68 24.40 2.13
CA GLU A 284 23.81 22.97 2.44
C GLU A 284 24.12 22.11 1.20
N LEU A 285 23.52 22.44 0.05
CA LEU A 285 23.79 21.74 -1.21
C LEU A 285 25.21 22.00 -1.73
N ASP A 286 25.71 23.22 -1.62
CA ASP A 286 27.09 23.55 -2.01
C ASP A 286 28.10 22.82 -1.10
N GLU A 287 27.84 22.75 0.21
CA GLU A 287 28.68 21.99 1.16
C GLU A 287 28.68 20.47 0.86
N GLU A 288 27.52 19.88 0.56
CA GLU A 288 27.41 18.46 0.19
C GLU A 288 28.14 18.18 -1.13
N THR A 289 28.02 19.08 -2.11
CA THR A 289 28.65 18.94 -3.43
C THR A 289 30.17 19.10 -3.35
N GLU A 290 30.67 20.01 -2.51
CA GLU A 290 32.11 20.14 -2.24
C GLU A 290 32.65 18.89 -1.53
N ALA A 291 31.92 18.32 -0.57
CA ALA A 291 32.31 17.10 0.12
C ALA A 291 32.33 15.87 -0.80
N GLU A 292 31.35 15.73 -1.69
CA GLU A 292 31.36 14.67 -2.73
C GLU A 292 32.52 14.87 -3.71
N ALA A 293 32.81 16.10 -4.12
CA ALA A 293 33.92 16.39 -5.03
C ALA A 293 35.28 16.11 -4.39
N GLU A 294 35.46 16.42 -3.11
CA GLU A 294 36.68 16.10 -2.35
C GLU A 294 36.86 14.58 -2.20
N ALA A 295 35.79 13.85 -1.85
CA ALA A 295 35.82 12.39 -1.76
C ALA A 295 36.17 11.71 -3.10
N LEU A 296 35.69 12.27 -4.21
CA LEU A 296 35.96 11.75 -5.55
C LEU A 296 37.39 12.07 -6.01
N MET A 297 37.95 13.22 -5.61
CA MET A 297 39.38 13.51 -5.82
C MET A 297 40.29 12.62 -4.99
N ASP A 298 39.94 12.34 -3.73
CA ASP A 298 40.70 11.42 -2.88
C ASP A 298 40.68 9.99 -3.46
N GLU A 299 39.53 9.52 -3.98
CA GLU A 299 39.43 8.22 -4.66
C GLU A 299 40.27 8.16 -5.95
N MET A 300 40.38 9.28 -6.69
CA MET A 300 41.25 9.37 -7.86
C MET A 300 42.74 9.38 -7.49
N ASP A 301 43.13 10.12 -6.45
CA ASP A 301 44.52 10.20 -5.99
C ASP A 301 45.00 8.85 -5.40
N ASP A 302 44.12 8.11 -4.71
CA ASP A 302 44.41 6.74 -4.24
C ASP A 302 44.56 5.75 -5.41
N ALA A 303 43.73 5.89 -6.45
CA ALA A 303 43.84 5.06 -7.66
C ALA A 303 45.11 5.35 -8.47
N ASP A 304 45.53 6.61 -8.58
CA ASP A 304 46.79 7.01 -9.22
C ASP A 304 48.01 6.54 -8.40
N ALA A 305 47.89 6.47 -7.07
CA ALA A 305 48.94 5.93 -6.20
C ALA A 305 49.10 4.40 -6.34
N ASP A 306 48.01 3.66 -6.54
CA ASP A 306 48.02 2.23 -6.83
C ASP A 306 48.59 1.94 -8.23
N GLU A 307 48.24 2.72 -9.27
CA GLU A 307 48.87 2.59 -10.60
C GLU A 307 50.38 2.86 -10.55
N ALA A 308 50.82 3.89 -9.80
CA ALA A 308 52.24 4.19 -9.65
C ALA A 308 53.02 3.13 -8.84
N ALA A 309 52.34 2.33 -8.01
CA ALA A 309 52.93 1.21 -7.30
C ALA A 309 53.05 -0.04 -8.18
N ASP A 310 52.08 -0.30 -9.07
CA ASP A 310 52.13 -1.40 -10.05
C ASP A 310 53.21 -1.16 -11.12
N ASP A 311 53.36 0.07 -11.63
CA ASP A 311 54.44 0.43 -12.58
C ASP A 311 55.85 0.34 -11.95
N ALA A 312 55.97 0.45 -10.63
CA ALA A 312 57.25 0.30 -9.93
C ALA A 312 57.65 -1.16 -9.66
N ASP A 313 56.69 -2.10 -9.64
CA ASP A 313 56.95 -3.54 -9.52
C ASP A 313 57.26 -4.18 -10.89
N ASP A 314 56.72 -3.64 -12.00
CA ASP A 314 57.00 -4.13 -13.36
C ASP A 314 58.43 -3.77 -13.84
N GLU A 315 58.96 -2.60 -13.47
CA GLU A 315 60.35 -2.19 -13.78
C GLU A 315 61.42 -2.90 -12.90
N ALA A 316 61.03 -3.63 -11.85
CA ALA A 316 61.94 -4.42 -11.02
C ALA A 316 62.02 -5.92 -11.45
N GLY A 317 61.19 -6.34 -12.42
CA GLY A 317 61.03 -7.74 -12.83
C GLY A 317 61.86 -8.21 -14.02
N ASP A 318 62.49 -7.34 -14.82
CA ASP A 318 63.05 -7.72 -16.14
C ASP A 318 64.59 -7.92 -16.19
N ASP A 319 65.31 -7.92 -15.07
CA ASP A 319 66.79 -7.99 -15.09
C ASP A 319 67.40 -9.36 -14.67
N ALA A 320 66.63 -10.45 -14.70
CA ALA A 320 67.14 -11.77 -14.31
C ALA A 320 66.53 -12.93 -15.09
N ASP A 321 66.82 -13.06 -16.40
CA ASP A 321 67.04 -14.36 -17.06
C ASP A 321 67.34 -14.19 -18.56
N THR A 322 68.60 -13.92 -18.94
CA THR A 322 69.13 -14.33 -20.26
C THR A 322 70.67 -14.48 -20.22
N GLU A 323 71.15 -15.54 -19.60
CA GLU A 323 72.48 -16.12 -19.88
C GLU A 323 72.35 -17.64 -19.99
N ASP A 324 72.01 -18.16 -21.18
CA ASP A 324 72.57 -19.40 -21.74
C ASP A 324 71.83 -19.78 -23.03
N ALA A 325 72.50 -19.62 -24.19
CA ALA A 325 72.49 -20.57 -25.32
C ALA A 325 73.15 -19.91 -26.55
N ASP A 326 74.48 -20.02 -26.60
CA ASP A 326 75.25 -19.87 -27.83
C ASP A 326 75.37 -21.23 -28.55
N ALA A 327 75.38 -21.15 -29.89
CA ALA A 327 75.98 -22.08 -30.87
C ALA A 327 75.31 -23.41 -31.24
N ASP A 328 74.84 -23.50 -32.50
CA ASP A 328 75.26 -24.48 -33.54
C ASP A 328 74.36 -24.27 -34.80
N ALA A 329 74.85 -23.66 -35.88
CA ALA A 329 75.60 -24.25 -37.00
C ALA A 329 74.72 -24.81 -38.15
N ASP A 330 74.79 -24.09 -39.27
CA ASP A 330 74.87 -24.54 -40.69
C ASP A 330 73.74 -25.29 -41.42
N ASP A 331 73.61 -24.84 -42.68
CA ASP A 331 73.42 -25.59 -43.94
C ASP A 331 72.04 -25.73 -44.60
N GLU A 332 72.04 -25.26 -45.87
CA GLU A 332 71.37 -25.81 -47.07
C GLU A 332 69.83 -25.66 -47.18
N ASP A 333 69.20 -25.42 -48.33
CA ASP A 333 69.55 -25.16 -49.73
C ASP A 333 68.18 -24.88 -50.42
N GLY A 334 68.14 -23.96 -51.38
CA GLY A 334 67.34 -24.08 -52.62
C GLY A 334 65.79 -24.06 -52.61
N GLY A 335 65.26 -23.46 -53.69
CA GLY A 335 63.94 -23.79 -54.26
C GLY A 335 62.90 -22.68 -54.13
N ASP A 336 62.85 -21.66 -54.99
CA ASP A 336 62.31 -21.70 -56.37
C ASP A 336 60.76 -21.69 -56.44
N GLN A 337 60.26 -20.51 -56.87
CA GLN A 337 59.12 -20.23 -57.75
C GLN A 337 57.65 -20.49 -57.34
N GLN A 338 56.90 -19.39 -57.57
CA GLN A 338 55.46 -19.18 -57.84
C GLN A 338 54.52 -18.99 -56.65
#